data_AF-A0A3B8PX18-F1
#
_entry.id   AF-A0A3B8PX18-F1
#
_cell.length_a   1.000
_cell.length_b   1.000
_cell.length_c   1.000
_cell.angle_alpha   90.00
_cell.angle_beta   90.00
_cell.angle_gamma   90.00
#
_symmetry.space_group_name_H-M   'P 1'
#
loop_
_entity.id
_entity.type
_entity.pdbx_description
1 polymer ?
#
loop_
_entity_poly.entity_id
_entity_poly.type
_entity_poly.pdbx_seq_one_letter_code
_entity_poly.pdbx_strand_id
1 'polypeptide(L)'
;MFSRLARWLALFVFAISLRAGIQVASFDVDATPPPGSLLMYDPMKAAGELTLRCRGIVLTGSGDPIVLCAVDWIGLANEGHDAFRDALAAAAGTTRSRVAIHTLHQHDAPVCDFTAERLLRAHGLDAGAFDSAWTRPTLERASNAVRLAITNTVPVTHVGWGSA
;
A
#
# COMPACT_ATOMS: atom_id res chain seq x y z
N MET A 1 11.95 64.54 31.98
CA MET A 1 11.06 64.05 30.90
C MET A 1 11.71 62.80 30.32
N PHE A 2 11.25 61.63 30.76
CA PHE A 2 11.84 60.31 30.47
C PHE A 2 11.38 59.82 29.09
N SER A 3 12.29 59.43 28.19
CA SER A 3 11.95 58.65 26.99
C SER A 3 12.75 57.34 26.98
N ARG A 4 12.01 56.23 27.05
CA ARG A 4 12.47 54.85 27.23
C ARG A 4 13.11 54.32 25.94
N LEU A 5 14.33 53.77 26.03
CA LEU A 5 14.88 52.88 25.01
C LEU A 5 14.20 51.51 25.13
N ALA A 6 13.47 51.10 24.09
CA ALA A 6 12.98 49.72 23.96
C ALA A 6 14.04 48.88 23.23
N ARG A 7 14.69 47.96 23.95
CA ARG A 7 15.54 46.92 23.36
C ARG A 7 14.64 45.78 22.87
N TRP A 8 14.64 45.54 21.56
CA TRP A 8 14.05 44.35 20.95
C TRP A 8 15.06 43.21 21.02
N LEU A 9 14.77 42.18 21.81
CA LEU A 9 15.52 40.93 21.82
C LEU A 9 14.89 40.00 20.77
N ALA A 10 15.53 39.83 19.61
CA ALA A 10 15.12 38.82 18.64
C ALA A 10 15.68 37.46 19.10
N LEU A 11 14.82 36.55 19.56
CA LEU A 11 15.19 35.14 19.75
C LEU A 11 15.27 34.47 18.38
N PHE A 12 16.47 34.15 17.93
CA PHE A 12 16.68 33.19 16.85
C PHE A 12 16.61 31.78 17.44
N VAL A 13 15.48 31.10 17.23
CA VAL A 13 15.38 29.66 17.46
C VAL A 13 16.09 28.97 16.30
N PHE A 14 17.31 28.47 16.56
CA PHE A 14 17.96 27.54 15.65
C PHE A 14 17.19 26.22 15.70
N ALA A 15 16.41 25.92 14.66
CA ALA A 15 15.85 24.60 14.46
C ALA A 15 17.01 23.65 14.14
N ILE A 16 17.42 22.85 15.12
CA ILE A 16 18.31 21.72 14.88
C ILE A 16 17.51 20.72 14.04
N SER A 17 17.80 20.67 12.73
CA SER A 17 17.36 19.56 11.90
C SER A 17 18.12 18.31 12.33
N LEU A 18 17.54 17.55 13.25
CA LEU A 18 17.88 16.14 13.39
C LEU A 18 17.62 15.53 12.02
N ARG A 19 18.67 15.12 11.31
CA ARG A 19 18.52 14.23 10.15
C ARG A 19 17.85 12.97 10.67
N ALA A 20 16.54 12.88 10.53
CA ALA A 20 15.81 11.65 10.80
C ALA A 20 16.39 10.59 9.85
N GLY A 21 17.07 9.60 10.40
CA GLY A 21 17.53 8.46 9.61
C GLY A 21 16.32 7.80 8.94
N ILE A 22 16.51 7.23 7.76
CA ILE A 22 15.45 6.48 7.07
C ILE A 22 14.92 5.42 8.04
N GLN A 23 13.60 5.35 8.17
CA GLN A 23 12.94 4.30 8.94
C GLN A 23 12.18 3.37 7.99
N VAL A 24 11.95 2.14 8.43
CA VAL A 24 11.17 1.14 7.71
C VAL A 24 10.16 0.49 8.64
N ALA A 25 8.96 0.23 8.13
CA ALA A 25 8.01 -0.68 8.73
C ALA A 25 7.51 -1.68 7.69
N SER A 26 7.21 -2.90 8.11
CA SER A 26 6.63 -3.94 7.24
C SER A 26 5.15 -4.12 7.53
N PHE A 27 4.38 -4.47 6.51
CA PHE A 27 3.01 -4.94 6.64
C PHE A 27 2.83 -6.22 5.84
N ASP A 28 1.95 -7.09 6.30
CA ASP A 28 1.64 -8.36 5.65
C ASP A 28 0.19 -8.75 5.98
N VAL A 29 -0.63 -8.94 4.95
CA VAL A 29 -2.02 -9.37 5.10
C VAL A 29 -2.34 -10.54 4.17
N ASP A 30 -3.27 -11.38 4.61
CA ASP A 30 -3.81 -12.45 3.78
C ASP A 30 -4.61 -11.86 2.62
N ALA A 31 -4.24 -12.27 1.41
CA ALA A 31 -4.86 -11.91 0.14
C ALA A 31 -5.48 -13.12 -0.56
N THR A 32 -5.67 -14.22 0.17
CA THR A 32 -6.35 -15.42 -0.32
C THR A 32 -7.86 -15.17 -0.38
N PRO A 33 -8.52 -15.46 -1.51
CA PRO A 33 -9.97 -15.40 -1.57
C PRO A 33 -10.61 -16.52 -0.72
N PRO A 34 -11.91 -16.43 -0.38
CA PRO A 34 -12.62 -17.55 0.23
C PRO A 34 -12.87 -18.68 -0.80
N PRO A 35 -12.95 -19.96 -0.37
CA PRO A 35 -13.35 -21.06 -1.24
C PRO A 35 -14.66 -20.76 -1.98
N GLY A 36 -14.73 -21.15 -3.25
CA GLY A 36 -15.82 -20.85 -4.17
C GLY A 36 -15.64 -19.56 -4.97
N SER A 37 -14.73 -18.66 -4.59
CA SER A 37 -14.41 -17.48 -5.39
C SER A 37 -13.79 -17.88 -6.73
N LEU A 38 -14.12 -17.16 -7.80
CA LEU A 38 -13.44 -17.35 -9.09
C LEU A 38 -12.01 -16.79 -9.02
N LEU A 39 -11.03 -17.64 -9.32
CA LEU A 39 -9.69 -17.22 -9.71
C LEU A 39 -9.70 -16.88 -11.20
N MET A 40 -8.53 -16.59 -11.80
CA MET A 40 -8.47 -16.28 -13.24
C MET A 40 -9.07 -17.40 -14.12
N TYR A 41 -8.78 -18.66 -13.78
CA TYR A 41 -9.12 -19.81 -14.64
C TYR A 41 -10.20 -20.72 -14.04
N ASP A 42 -10.19 -20.95 -12.73
CA ASP A 42 -11.08 -21.90 -12.06
C ASP A 42 -11.59 -21.35 -10.71
N PRO A 43 -12.71 -21.86 -10.17
CA PRO A 43 -13.11 -21.58 -8.80
C PRO A 43 -12.09 -22.12 -7.79
N MET A 44 -11.80 -21.33 -6.76
CA MET A 44 -10.96 -21.74 -5.66
C MET A 44 -11.60 -22.89 -4.88
N LYS A 45 -10.94 -24.05 -4.81
CA LYS A 45 -11.47 -25.24 -4.11
C LYS A 45 -11.23 -25.17 -2.60
N ALA A 46 -10.03 -24.76 -2.20
CA ALA A 46 -9.60 -24.63 -0.80
C ALA A 46 -8.38 -23.71 -0.74
N ALA A 47 -8.07 -23.19 0.46
CA ALA A 47 -6.79 -22.52 0.68
C ALA A 47 -5.67 -23.57 0.73
N GLY A 48 -4.55 -23.29 0.07
CA GLY A 48 -3.33 -24.09 0.19
C GLY A 48 -2.64 -23.88 1.54
N GLU A 49 -1.60 -24.68 1.81
CA GLU A 49 -0.76 -24.50 3.00
C GLU A 49 -0.07 -23.12 3.00
N LEU A 50 0.28 -22.64 1.81
CA LEU A 50 0.79 -21.29 1.60
C LEU A 50 -0.33 -20.40 1.08
N THR A 51 -0.71 -19.42 1.90
CA THR A 51 -1.69 -18.39 1.53
C THR A 51 -1.10 -17.36 0.59
N LEU A 52 -1.96 -16.72 -0.21
CA LEU A 52 -1.58 -15.58 -1.03
C LEU A 52 -1.42 -14.35 -0.13
N ARG A 53 -0.36 -13.56 -0.33
CA ARG A 53 -0.05 -12.41 0.53
C ARG A 53 -0.17 -11.10 -0.24
N CYS A 54 -0.61 -10.06 0.48
CA CYS A 54 -0.40 -8.66 0.11
C CYS A 54 0.52 -8.07 1.18
N ARG A 55 1.78 -7.84 0.81
CA ARG A 55 2.82 -7.48 1.78
C ARG A 55 3.76 -6.43 1.21
N GLY A 56 4.45 -5.74 2.10
CA GLY A 56 5.30 -4.65 1.68
C GLY A 56 6.00 -3.94 2.82
N ILE A 57 6.66 -2.85 2.45
CA ILE A 57 7.34 -1.95 3.38
C ILE A 57 6.90 -0.51 3.17
N VAL A 58 6.92 0.26 4.26
CA VAL A 58 6.76 1.71 4.27
C VAL A 58 8.08 2.32 4.70
N LEU A 59 8.64 3.19 3.87
CA LEU A 59 9.87 3.94 4.15
C LEU A 59 9.49 5.36 4.58
N THR A 60 10.06 5.83 5.69
CA THR A 60 9.85 7.19 6.22
C THR A 60 11.19 7.85 6.61
N GLY A 61 11.15 9.08 7.10
CA GLY A 61 12.34 9.82 7.56
C GLY A 61 12.94 10.81 6.56
N SER A 62 12.52 10.76 5.29
CA SER A 62 12.91 11.73 4.26
C SER A 62 11.71 12.13 3.40
N GLY A 63 11.08 13.27 3.73
CA GLY A 63 9.84 13.73 3.13
C GLY A 63 8.66 12.80 3.41
N ASP A 64 7.66 12.82 2.53
CA ASP A 64 6.46 12.00 2.66
C ASP A 64 6.79 10.50 2.56
N PRO A 65 6.01 9.60 3.18
CA PRO A 65 6.26 8.16 3.14
C PRO A 65 6.29 7.58 1.71
N ILE A 66 7.05 6.49 1.52
CA ILE A 66 7.04 5.67 0.29
C ILE A 66 6.50 4.29 0.66
N VAL A 67 5.57 3.77 -0.14
CA VAL A 67 5.03 2.41 0.04
C VAL A 67 5.48 1.54 -1.12
N LEU A 68 6.13 0.41 -0.79
CA LEU A 68 6.47 -0.64 -1.74
C LEU A 68 5.64 -1.87 -1.37
N CYS A 69 4.83 -2.37 -2.30
CA CYS A 69 3.91 -3.47 -2.07
C CYS A 69 4.02 -4.53 -3.18
N ALA A 70 3.88 -5.79 -2.80
CA ALA A 70 3.71 -6.92 -3.69
C ALA A 70 2.47 -7.72 -3.29
N VAL A 71 1.75 -8.24 -4.29
CA VAL A 71 0.58 -9.09 -4.09
C VAL A 71 0.73 -10.38 -4.89
N ASP A 72 0.46 -11.52 -4.25
CA ASP A 72 0.54 -12.86 -4.86
C ASP A 72 -0.69 -13.15 -5.76
N TRP A 73 -1.06 -12.21 -6.62
CA TRP A 73 -2.16 -12.31 -7.56
C TRP A 73 -1.64 -12.43 -9.00
N ILE A 74 -2.52 -12.80 -9.94
CA ILE A 74 -2.17 -12.81 -11.35
C ILE A 74 -1.96 -11.38 -11.84
N GLY A 75 -2.81 -10.45 -11.42
CA GLY A 75 -2.78 -9.10 -11.96
C GLY A 75 -3.65 -8.14 -11.19
N LEU A 76 -3.17 -6.90 -11.16
CA LEU A 76 -3.87 -5.74 -10.63
C LEU A 76 -3.84 -4.68 -11.73
N ALA A 77 -4.98 -4.49 -12.41
CA ALA A 77 -5.07 -3.70 -13.63
C ALA A 77 -6.00 -2.49 -13.45
N ASN A 78 -5.80 -1.49 -14.33
CA ASN A 78 -6.70 -0.35 -14.52
C ASN A 78 -7.13 0.32 -13.19
N GLU A 79 -8.44 0.58 -13.01
CA GLU A 79 -8.98 1.21 -11.80
C GLU A 79 -8.72 0.39 -10.52
N GLY A 80 -8.46 -0.93 -10.64
CA GLY A 80 -8.02 -1.75 -9.51
C GLY A 80 -6.63 -1.34 -9.02
N HIS A 81 -5.68 -1.17 -9.94
CA HIS A 81 -4.32 -0.71 -9.63
C HIS A 81 -4.31 0.70 -9.03
N ASP A 82 -5.11 1.59 -9.61
CA ASP A 82 -5.26 2.96 -9.13
C ASP A 82 -5.83 3.01 -7.70
N ALA A 83 -6.92 2.27 -7.45
CA ALA A 83 -7.55 2.22 -6.14
C ALA A 83 -6.61 1.68 -5.05
N PHE A 84 -5.82 0.65 -5.37
CA PHE A 84 -4.81 0.14 -4.44
C PHE A 84 -3.76 1.20 -4.10
N ARG A 85 -3.20 1.87 -5.11
CA ARG A 85 -2.19 2.90 -4.89
C ARG A 85 -2.74 4.08 -4.10
N ASP A 86 -3.97 4.49 -4.37
CA ASP A 86 -4.62 5.57 -3.64
C ASP A 86 -4.88 5.23 -2.18
N ALA A 87 -5.44 4.05 -1.90
CA ALA A 87 -5.80 3.67 -0.55
C ALA A 87 -4.54 3.40 0.31
N LEU A 88 -3.50 2.78 -0.25
CA LEU A 88 -2.22 2.62 0.45
C LEU A 88 -1.51 3.97 0.65
N ALA A 89 -1.61 4.90 -0.32
CA ALA A 89 -1.07 6.25 -0.17
C ALA A 89 -1.77 6.99 0.97
N ALA A 90 -3.11 6.99 0.99
CA ALA A 90 -3.90 7.60 2.04
C ALA A 90 -3.60 6.96 3.41
N ALA A 91 -3.47 5.64 3.47
CA ALA A 91 -3.11 4.91 4.69
C ALA A 91 -1.73 5.29 5.25
N ALA A 92 -0.75 5.53 4.36
CA ALA A 92 0.59 5.96 4.75
C ALA A 92 0.73 7.48 4.91
N GLY A 93 -0.30 8.28 4.62
CA GLY A 93 -0.20 9.74 4.64
C GLY A 93 0.70 10.30 3.53
N THR A 94 0.64 9.72 2.33
CA THR A 94 1.43 10.10 1.16
C THR A 94 0.57 10.24 -0.10
N THR A 95 1.18 10.40 -1.27
CA THR A 95 0.48 10.47 -2.57
C THR A 95 0.66 9.20 -3.39
N ARG A 96 -0.25 8.96 -4.34
CA ARG A 96 -0.21 7.83 -5.29
C ARG A 96 1.16 7.68 -5.98
N SER A 97 1.84 8.80 -6.26
CA SER A 97 3.15 8.83 -6.91
C SER A 97 4.27 8.18 -6.08
N ARG A 98 4.06 8.05 -4.76
CA ARG A 98 4.99 7.44 -3.80
C ARG A 98 4.59 6.02 -3.41
N VAL A 99 3.69 5.41 -4.18
CA VAL A 99 3.27 4.01 -4.01
C VAL A 99 3.59 3.23 -5.26
N ALA A 100 4.42 2.20 -5.09
CA ALA A 100 4.68 1.17 -6.09
C ALA A 100 4.07 -0.15 -5.61
N ILE A 101 3.19 -0.72 -6.42
CA ILE A 101 2.57 -2.03 -6.17
C ILE A 101 2.81 -2.93 -7.37
N HIS A 102 3.19 -4.18 -7.11
CA HIS A 102 3.44 -5.18 -8.14
C HIS A 102 2.68 -6.47 -7.84
N THR A 103 2.36 -7.23 -8.87
CA THR A 103 1.82 -8.59 -8.74
C THR A 103 2.86 -9.62 -9.12
N LEU A 104 2.89 -10.76 -8.42
CA LEU A 104 3.83 -11.85 -8.75
C LEU A 104 3.44 -12.62 -10.01
N HIS A 105 2.20 -12.47 -10.49
CA HIS A 105 1.69 -13.18 -11.66
C HIS A 105 1.57 -14.71 -11.46
N GLN A 106 1.15 -15.13 -10.26
CA GLN A 106 0.79 -16.53 -10.03
C GLN A 106 -0.50 -16.87 -10.80
N HIS A 107 -0.51 -18.02 -11.48
CA HIS A 107 -1.65 -18.39 -12.35
C HIS A 107 -2.82 -19.01 -11.58
N ASP A 108 -2.58 -19.64 -10.43
CA ASP A 108 -3.62 -20.14 -9.53
C ASP A 108 -4.01 -19.05 -8.52
N ALA A 109 -4.35 -17.88 -9.04
CA ALA A 109 -4.57 -16.70 -8.23
C ALA A 109 -5.63 -15.76 -8.82
N PRO A 110 -6.17 -14.87 -7.99
CA PRO A 110 -7.00 -13.75 -8.38
C PRO A 110 -6.48 -12.84 -9.48
N VAL A 111 -7.42 -12.21 -10.20
CA VAL A 111 -7.23 -10.96 -10.94
C VAL A 111 -8.07 -9.85 -10.33
N CYS A 112 -7.60 -8.60 -10.39
CA CYS A 112 -8.36 -7.44 -9.95
C CYS A 112 -8.36 -6.36 -11.03
N ASP A 113 -9.54 -6.06 -11.55
CA ASP A 113 -9.78 -4.97 -12.50
C ASP A 113 -11.18 -4.39 -12.30
N PHE A 114 -11.25 -3.26 -11.58
CA PHE A 114 -12.52 -2.59 -11.31
C PHE A 114 -13.15 -1.96 -12.56
N THR A 115 -12.35 -1.70 -13.59
CA THR A 115 -12.85 -1.20 -14.88
C THR A 115 -13.58 -2.31 -15.62
N ALA A 116 -12.97 -3.50 -15.71
CA ALA A 116 -13.59 -4.67 -16.32
C ALA A 116 -14.88 -5.05 -15.59
N GLU A 117 -14.85 -5.11 -14.26
CA GLU A 117 -16.04 -5.38 -13.45
C GLU A 117 -17.18 -4.39 -13.77
N ARG A 118 -16.88 -3.09 -13.72
CA ARG A 118 -17.86 -2.03 -13.99
C ARG A 118 -18.46 -2.16 -15.38
N LEU A 119 -17.65 -2.43 -16.39
CA LEU A 119 -18.10 -2.58 -17.78
C LEU A 119 -18.99 -3.82 -17.96
N LEU A 120 -18.62 -4.96 -17.39
CA LEU A 120 -19.42 -6.19 -17.45
C LEU A 120 -20.79 -5.98 -16.80
N ARG A 121 -20.80 -5.46 -15.57
CA ARG A 121 -22.04 -5.18 -14.84
C ARG A 121 -22.92 -4.16 -15.54
N ALA A 122 -22.35 -3.12 -16.14
CA ALA A 122 -23.11 -2.13 -16.91
C ALA A 122 -23.85 -2.71 -18.12
N HIS A 123 -23.40 -3.85 -18.64
CA HIS A 123 -24.05 -4.57 -19.75
C HIS A 123 -24.89 -5.77 -19.26
N GLY A 124 -25.13 -5.90 -17.95
CA GLY A 124 -25.88 -7.01 -17.37
C GLY A 124 -25.16 -8.36 -17.45
N LEU A 125 -23.85 -8.35 -17.65
CA LEU A 125 -23.01 -9.55 -17.69
C LEU A 125 -22.45 -9.88 -16.30
N ASP A 126 -22.13 -11.15 -16.10
CA ASP A 126 -21.39 -11.60 -14.92
C ASP A 126 -19.97 -11.01 -14.92
N ALA A 127 -19.53 -10.51 -13.77
CA ALA A 127 -18.18 -10.01 -13.57
C ALA A 127 -17.13 -11.13 -13.55
N GLY A 128 -17.55 -12.36 -13.24
CA GLY A 128 -16.67 -13.53 -13.22
C GLY A 128 -15.47 -13.33 -12.30
N ALA A 129 -14.27 -13.57 -12.83
CA ALA A 129 -13.01 -13.39 -12.10
C ALA A 129 -12.72 -11.93 -11.69
N PHE A 130 -13.43 -10.95 -12.27
CA PHE A 130 -13.28 -9.53 -11.93
C PHE A 130 -14.20 -9.07 -10.79
N ASP A 131 -15.03 -9.97 -10.22
CA ASP A 131 -15.89 -9.61 -9.09
C ASP A 131 -15.06 -9.08 -7.91
N SER A 132 -15.33 -7.84 -7.51
CA SER A 132 -14.54 -7.16 -6.49
C SER A 132 -14.99 -7.40 -5.05
N ALA A 133 -15.98 -8.27 -4.82
CA ALA A 133 -16.56 -8.52 -3.50
C ALA A 133 -15.53 -8.93 -2.43
N TRP A 134 -14.42 -9.56 -2.83
CA TRP A 134 -13.37 -9.98 -1.90
C TRP A 134 -12.04 -9.21 -2.09
N THR A 135 -11.79 -8.63 -3.28
CA THR A 135 -10.58 -7.81 -3.51
C THR A 135 -10.65 -6.47 -2.77
N ARG A 136 -11.83 -5.84 -2.68
CA ARG A 136 -12.03 -4.58 -1.91
C ARG A 136 -11.77 -4.77 -0.40
N PRO A 137 -12.36 -5.78 0.28
CA PRO A 137 -11.97 -6.09 1.66
C PRO A 137 -10.48 -6.35 1.85
N THR A 138 -9.82 -6.97 0.87
CA THR A 138 -8.36 -7.20 0.94
C THR A 138 -7.59 -5.88 0.90
N LEU A 139 -8.00 -4.93 0.05
CA LEU A 139 -7.44 -3.58 0.03
C LEU A 139 -7.63 -2.84 1.36
N GLU A 140 -8.81 -2.97 1.98
CA GLU A 140 -9.08 -2.36 3.29
C GLU A 140 -8.17 -2.95 4.38
N ARG A 141 -7.99 -4.28 4.41
CA ARG A 141 -7.05 -4.94 5.33
C ARG A 141 -5.61 -4.45 5.12
N ALA A 142 -5.16 -4.36 3.86
CA ALA A 142 -3.83 -3.86 3.53
C ALA A 142 -3.64 -2.40 3.98
N SER A 143 -4.64 -1.56 3.75
CA SER A 143 -4.65 -0.16 4.19
C SER A 143 -4.58 -0.04 5.72
N ASN A 144 -5.33 -0.86 6.45
CA ASN A 144 -5.27 -0.90 7.91
C ASN A 144 -3.90 -1.38 8.42
N ALA A 145 -3.32 -2.39 7.76
CA ALA A 145 -1.99 -2.88 8.11
C ALA A 145 -0.91 -1.82 7.87
N VAL A 146 -1.01 -1.02 6.80
CA VAL A 146 -0.13 0.14 6.57
C VAL A 146 -0.27 1.20 7.66
N ARG A 147 -1.51 1.55 8.05
CA ARG A 147 -1.76 2.52 9.16
C ARG A 147 -1.15 2.05 10.48
N LEU A 148 -1.17 0.74 10.74
CA LEU A 148 -0.56 0.17 11.95
C LEU A 148 0.97 0.06 11.84
N ALA A 149 1.48 -0.28 10.65
CA ALA A 149 2.91 -0.43 10.41
C ALA A 149 3.64 0.90 10.61
N ILE A 150 3.08 2.01 10.11
CA ILE A 150 3.75 3.33 10.19
C ILE A 150 3.89 3.87 11.62
N THR A 151 3.12 3.36 12.59
CA THR A 151 3.31 3.71 14.01
C THR A 151 4.45 2.93 14.68
N ASN A 152 5.02 1.92 14.01
CA ASN A 152 5.98 0.97 14.55
C ASN A 152 7.21 0.82 13.63
N THR A 153 7.80 1.94 13.22
CA THR A 153 8.97 1.92 12.34
C THR A 153 10.27 1.64 13.09
N VAL A 154 11.22 1.00 12.41
CA VAL A 154 12.58 0.77 12.90
C VAL A 154 13.61 1.48 12.01
N PRO A 155 14.79 1.89 12.54
CA PRO A 155 15.82 2.51 11.73
C PRO A 155 16.37 1.58 10.65
N VAL A 156 16.48 2.07 9.42
CA VAL A 156 17.26 1.41 8.37
C VAL A 156 18.74 1.58 8.69
N THR A 157 19.47 0.47 8.76
CA THR A 157 20.92 0.49 9.07
C THR A 157 21.79 0.33 7.83
N HIS A 158 21.39 -0.56 6.91
CA HIS A 158 22.13 -0.88 5.69
C HIS A 158 21.15 -1.18 4.55
N VAL A 159 21.57 -0.93 3.32
CA VAL A 159 20.85 -1.31 2.10
C VAL A 159 21.81 -2.13 1.25
N GLY A 160 21.36 -3.31 0.80
CA GLY A 160 22.10 -4.17 -0.11
C GLY A 160 21.34 -4.33 -1.42
N TRP A 161 22.08 -4.49 -2.52
CA TRP A 161 21.53 -4.82 -3.83
C TRP A 161 22.38 -5.92 -4.48
N GLY A 162 21.73 -6.77 -5.27
CA GLY A 162 22.37 -7.81 -6.07
C GLY A 162 22.30 -7.49 -7.56
N SER A 163 23.29 -7.96 -8.31
CA SER A 163 23.27 -8.01 -9.77
C SER A 163 23.49 -9.46 -10.20
N ALA A 164 22.78 -9.90 -11.24
CA ALA A 164 23.02 -11.17 -11.91
C ALA A 164 24.13 -11.05 -12.95
#